data_AF-A0A1V6F4K2-F1
#
_entry.id   AF-A0A1V6F4K2-F1
#
_cell.length_a   1.000
_cell.length_b   1.000
_cell.length_c   1.000
_cell.angle_alpha   90.00
_cell.angle_beta   90.00
_cell.angle_gamma   90.00
#
_symmetry.space_group_name_H-M   'P 1'
#
loop_
_entity.id
_entity.type
_entity.pdbx_description
1 polymer ?
#
loop_
_entity_poly.entity_id
_entity_poly.type
_entity_poly.pdbx_seq_one_letter_code
_entity_poly.pdbx_strand_id
1 'polypeptide(L)'
;MTAPFKIGILFNATEKSASLIKGLRRRYPDAYVVAVVPERAAPPPEDMQGADEVLRLELSPLRLLLKGTLSPVVEPLRVQGFDLFILRFGTLKLRLLAALIGPARCELWLIGGIIAPVEAGGMVPAAKEYFLRWWQGRKTVLSAWCSAHFQRVRPYSQRK
;
A
#
# COMPACT_ATOMS: atom_id res chain seq x y z
N MET A 1 32.62 6.93 0.64
CA MET A 1 31.43 7.77 0.40
C MET A 1 30.22 6.91 0.68
N THR A 2 29.49 7.19 1.75
CA THR A 2 28.24 6.50 2.09
C THR A 2 27.16 6.90 1.08
N ALA A 3 26.41 5.94 0.55
CA ALA A 3 25.30 6.23 -0.35
C ALA A 3 24.26 7.10 0.38
N PRO A 4 23.63 8.08 -0.30
CA PRO A 4 22.62 8.91 0.32
C PRO A 4 21.42 8.07 0.77
N PHE A 5 20.93 8.32 1.98
CA PHE A 5 19.78 7.62 2.55
C PHE A 5 18.55 7.81 1.66
N LYS A 6 17.99 6.71 1.14
CA LYS A 6 16.99 6.75 0.08
C LYS A 6 15.62 6.36 0.59
N ILE A 7 14.65 7.25 0.36
CA ILE A 7 13.28 7.12 0.86
C ILE A 7 12.32 7.00 -0.32
N GLY A 8 11.53 5.93 -0.36
CA GLY A 8 10.39 5.80 -1.26
C GLY A 8 9.10 6.17 -0.53
N ILE A 9 8.25 7.00 -1.12
CA ILE A 9 6.93 7.31 -0.57
C ILE A 9 5.85 7.06 -1.61
N LEU A 10 4.84 6.27 -1.24
CA LEU A 10 3.73 5.91 -2.12
C LEU A 10 2.56 6.87 -1.92
N PHE A 11 2.21 7.61 -2.97
CA PHE A 11 1.05 8.51 -2.98
C PHE A 11 -0.14 7.88 -3.70
N ASN A 12 -1.34 8.32 -3.33
CA ASN A 12 -2.55 8.05 -4.10
C ASN A 12 -3.02 9.33 -4.80
N ALA A 13 -3.76 9.20 -5.89
CA ALA A 13 -4.20 10.30 -6.76
C ALA A 13 -4.99 11.40 -6.02
N THR A 14 -5.59 11.08 -4.89
CA THR A 14 -6.50 11.96 -4.15
C THR A 14 -5.85 12.74 -3.00
N GLU A 15 -4.53 12.61 -2.79
CA GLU A 15 -3.87 13.16 -1.60
C GLU A 15 -3.07 14.45 -1.86
N LYS A 16 -3.14 15.40 -0.91
CA LYS A 16 -2.26 16.58 -0.87
C LYS A 16 -0.83 16.16 -0.55
N SER A 17 -0.07 15.89 -1.60
CA SER A 17 1.28 15.30 -1.53
C SER A 17 2.32 16.32 -1.01
N ALA A 18 2.11 17.62 -1.28
CA ALA A 18 3.04 18.69 -0.89
C ALA A 18 3.36 18.72 0.62
N SER A 19 2.33 18.65 1.46
CA SER A 19 2.49 18.74 2.92
C SER A 19 3.29 17.58 3.49
N LEU A 20 3.18 16.40 2.87
CA LEU A 20 3.89 15.19 3.29
C LEU A 20 5.34 15.24 2.87
N ILE A 21 5.63 15.65 1.63
CA ILE A 21 7.00 15.84 1.16
C ILE A 21 7.69 16.90 2.03
N LYS A 22 6.99 18.00 2.36
CA LYS A 22 7.51 19.01 3.28
C LYS A 22 7.79 18.46 4.68
N GLY A 23 6.89 17.63 5.22
CA GLY A 23 7.10 16.95 6.50
C GLY A 23 8.27 15.97 6.46
N LEU A 24 8.40 15.23 5.36
CA LEU A 24 9.48 14.29 5.12
C LEU A 24 10.83 15.00 5.07
N ARG A 25 10.93 16.09 4.31
CA ARG A 25 12.14 16.92 4.22
C ARG A 25 12.55 17.57 5.53
N ARG A 26 11.59 17.92 6.39
CA ARG A 26 11.91 18.42 7.73
C ARG A 26 12.55 17.35 8.61
N ARG A 27 12.11 16.10 8.47
CA ARG A 27 12.60 14.98 9.29
C ARG A 27 13.88 14.36 8.72
N TYR A 28 14.01 14.36 7.39
CA TYR A 28 15.14 13.81 6.64
C TYR A 28 15.59 14.83 5.59
N PRO A 29 16.33 15.89 5.99
CA PRO A 29 16.70 16.98 5.09
C PRO A 29 17.59 16.48 3.92
N ASP A 30 18.54 15.60 4.21
CA ASP A 30 19.55 15.14 3.26
C ASP A 30 19.19 13.83 2.54
N ALA A 31 17.98 13.30 2.76
CA ALA A 31 17.58 12.05 2.14
C ALA A 31 17.20 12.22 0.67
N TYR A 32 17.48 11.21 -0.16
CA TYR A 32 17.01 11.16 -1.54
C TYR A 32 15.56 10.64 -1.57
N VAL A 33 14.61 11.49 -1.96
CA VAL A 33 13.17 11.22 -1.90
C VAL A 33 12.63 10.84 -3.27
N VAL A 34 12.13 9.62 -3.39
CA VAL A 34 11.42 9.12 -4.57
C VAL A 34 9.93 9.07 -4.29
N ALA A 35 9.16 9.90 -5.01
CA ALA A 35 7.71 9.90 -4.97
C ALA A 35 7.16 8.87 -5.97
N VAL A 36 6.52 7.83 -5.47
CA VAL A 36 5.88 6.80 -6.28
C VAL A 36 4.41 7.17 -6.46
N VAL A 37 4.01 7.44 -7.69
CA VAL A 37 2.66 7.90 -8.03
C VAL A 37 1.98 6.96 -9.04
N PRO A 38 0.64 6.80 -8.98
CA PRO A 38 -0.07 6.05 -10.01
C PRO A 38 0.10 6.72 -11.37
N GLU A 39 0.31 5.96 -12.44
CA GLU A 39 0.48 6.51 -13.79
C GLU A 39 -0.74 7.30 -14.28
N ARG A 40 -1.93 6.87 -13.86
CA ARG A 40 -3.20 7.57 -14.15
C ARG A 40 -3.41 8.82 -13.29
N ALA A 41 -2.58 9.01 -12.26
CA ALA A 41 -2.57 10.22 -11.48
C ALA A 41 -1.57 11.20 -12.11
N ALA A 42 -2.04 12.38 -12.49
CA ALA A 42 -1.19 13.50 -12.85
C ALA A 42 -1.21 14.50 -11.68
N PRO A 43 -0.45 14.25 -10.59
CA PRO A 43 -0.37 15.22 -9.52
C PRO A 43 0.24 16.52 -10.07
N PRO A 44 -0.27 17.70 -9.65
CA PRO A 44 0.29 18.96 -10.09
C PRO A 44 1.76 19.08 -9.65
N PRO A 45 2.62 19.78 -10.41
CA PRO A 45 4.05 19.91 -10.08
C PRO A 45 4.31 20.48 -8.69
N GLU A 46 3.44 21.37 -8.22
CA GLU A 46 3.46 21.96 -6.88
C GLU A 46 3.35 20.90 -5.78
N ASP A 47 2.56 19.85 -6.01
CA ASP A 47 2.37 18.75 -5.06
C ASP A 47 3.58 17.85 -4.93
N MET A 48 4.47 17.86 -5.92
CA MET A 48 5.70 17.06 -5.96
C MET A 48 6.95 17.89 -5.63
N GLN A 49 6.81 19.19 -5.33
CA GLN A 49 7.94 20.02 -4.93
C GLN A 49 8.63 19.45 -3.69
N GLY A 50 9.92 19.12 -3.86
CA GLY A 50 10.75 18.52 -2.82
C GLY A 50 10.95 17.01 -2.94
N ALA A 51 10.33 16.33 -3.90
CA ALA A 51 10.78 15.01 -4.33
C ALA A 51 11.97 15.17 -5.31
N ASP A 52 13.01 14.35 -5.16
CA ASP A 52 14.14 14.34 -6.11
C ASP A 52 13.77 13.59 -7.40
N GLU A 53 12.94 12.56 -7.25
CA GLU A 53 12.50 11.71 -8.35
C GLU A 53 11.01 11.42 -8.22
N VAL A 54 10.29 11.42 -9.35
CA VAL A 54 8.88 11.03 -9.41
C VAL A 54 8.76 9.82 -10.32
N LEU A 55 8.44 8.68 -9.70
CA LEU A 55 8.33 7.40 -10.39
C LEU A 55 6.86 7.06 -10.60
N ARG A 56 6.45 7.00 -11.87
CA ARG A 56 5.07 6.72 -12.27
C ARG A 56 4.90 5.22 -12.50
N LEU A 57 3.97 4.59 -11.79
CA LEU A 57 3.71 3.15 -11.90
C LEU A 57 2.23 2.86 -12.08
N GLU A 58 1.92 1.79 -12.80
CA GLU A 58 0.57 1.29 -12.89
C GLU A 58 0.16 0.55 -11.60
N LEU A 59 -0.30 1.31 -10.61
CA LEU A 59 -0.76 0.81 -9.32
C LEU A 59 -2.21 0.30 -9.42
N SER A 60 -2.47 -0.74 -10.23
CA SER A 60 -3.81 -1.34 -10.33
C SER A 60 -4.03 -2.40 -9.23
N PRO A 61 -4.99 -2.21 -8.30
CA PRO A 61 -5.25 -3.14 -7.19
C PRO A 61 -5.70 -4.55 -7.63
N LEU A 62 -6.13 -4.71 -8.89
CA LEU A 62 -6.55 -5.98 -9.49
C LEU A 62 -5.36 -6.75 -10.11
N ARG A 63 -4.38 -6.05 -10.68
CA ARG A 63 -3.14 -6.66 -11.20
C ARG A 63 -2.24 -7.16 -10.06
N LEU A 64 -2.28 -6.53 -8.89
CA LEU A 64 -1.59 -7.02 -7.70
C LEU A 64 -2.09 -8.39 -7.19
N LEU A 65 -3.26 -8.88 -7.64
CA LEU A 65 -3.89 -10.13 -7.20
C LEU A 65 -3.75 -11.29 -8.21
N LEU A 66 -3.45 -10.98 -9.48
CA LEU A 66 -3.36 -11.98 -10.54
C LEU A 66 -1.94 -12.57 -10.57
N LYS A 67 -1.84 -13.87 -10.28
CA LYS A 67 -0.62 -14.69 -10.39
C LYS A 67 0.15 -14.32 -11.67
N GLY A 68 1.33 -13.72 -11.51
CA GLY A 68 2.24 -13.38 -12.61
C GLY A 68 2.44 -11.89 -12.91
N THR A 69 1.66 -10.96 -12.31
CA THR A 69 1.74 -9.52 -12.65
C THR A 69 2.22 -8.59 -11.53
N LEU A 70 2.66 -9.14 -10.39
CA LEU A 70 3.33 -8.36 -9.33
C LEU A 70 4.77 -7.94 -9.71
N SER A 71 5.49 -8.77 -10.48
CA SER A 71 6.87 -8.48 -10.92
C SER A 71 7.07 -7.13 -11.61
N PRO A 72 6.29 -6.73 -12.63
CA PRO A 72 6.56 -5.49 -13.36
C PRO A 72 6.42 -4.20 -12.52
N VAL A 73 5.67 -4.24 -11.41
CA VAL A 73 5.55 -3.09 -10.49
C VAL A 73 6.60 -3.14 -9.38
N VAL A 74 6.96 -4.35 -8.93
CA VAL A 74 7.92 -4.56 -7.84
C VAL A 74 9.35 -4.35 -8.32
N GLU A 75 9.71 -4.86 -9.50
CA GLU A 75 11.10 -4.83 -9.98
C GLU A 75 11.67 -3.41 -10.08
N PRO A 76 10.97 -2.42 -10.67
CA PRO A 76 11.46 -1.04 -10.72
C PRO A 76 11.63 -0.44 -9.33
N LEU A 77 10.76 -0.79 -8.37
CA LEU A 77 10.85 -0.29 -6.99
C LEU A 77 11.94 -0.99 -6.18
N ARG A 78 12.20 -2.26 -6.46
CA ARG A 78 13.24 -3.05 -5.79
C ARG A 78 14.64 -2.60 -6.23
N VAL A 79 14.84 -2.35 -7.52
CA VAL A 79 16.11 -1.82 -8.07
C VAL A 79 16.49 -0.48 -7.45
N GLN A 80 15.50 0.30 -6.98
CA GLN A 80 15.77 1.59 -6.35
C GLN A 80 16.51 1.46 -5.01
N GLY A 81 16.41 0.34 -4.30
CA GLY A 81 17.17 0.07 -3.08
C GLY A 81 16.81 1.01 -1.91
N PHE A 82 15.54 1.07 -1.53
CA PHE A 82 15.07 1.98 -0.47
C PHE A 82 15.53 1.58 0.93
N ASP A 83 16.11 2.53 1.67
CA ASP A 83 16.38 2.36 3.10
C ASP A 83 15.09 2.48 3.93
N LEU A 84 14.18 3.35 3.49
CA LEU A 84 12.87 3.55 4.11
C LEU A 84 11.79 3.60 3.03
N PHE A 85 10.74 2.81 3.19
CA PHE A 85 9.54 2.89 2.36
C PHE A 85 8.33 3.35 3.18
N ILE A 86 7.70 4.42 2.76
CA ILE A 86 6.58 5.05 3.45
C ILE A 86 5.29 4.72 2.72
N LEU A 87 4.40 4.04 3.43
CA LEU A 87 3.04 3.74 3.00
C LEU A 87 2.06 4.73 3.62
N ARG A 88 1.21 5.32 2.78
CA ARG A 88 0.16 6.24 3.23
C ARG A 88 -1.10 5.54 3.75
N PHE A 89 -1.31 4.28 3.36
CA PHE A 89 -2.47 3.50 3.75
C PHE A 89 -2.07 2.09 4.18
N GLY A 90 -2.63 1.65 5.31
CA GLY A 90 -2.32 0.36 5.92
C GLY A 90 -3.06 -0.80 5.25
N THR A 91 -3.36 -0.70 3.96
CA THR A 91 -4.05 -1.79 3.28
C THR A 91 -3.11 -2.98 3.17
N LEU A 92 -3.68 -4.17 3.33
CA LEU A 92 -2.98 -5.45 3.23
C LEU A 92 -2.20 -5.57 1.91
N LYS A 93 -2.74 -5.04 0.80
CA LYS A 93 -2.10 -5.05 -0.52
C LYS A 93 -0.82 -4.22 -0.56
N LEU A 94 -0.83 -3.04 0.07
CA LEU A 94 0.32 -2.15 0.12
C LEU A 94 1.41 -2.67 1.07
N ARG A 95 1.00 -3.34 2.16
CA ARG A 95 1.94 -4.06 3.02
C ARG A 95 2.62 -5.20 2.29
N LEU A 96 1.87 -5.98 1.49
CA LEU A 96 2.45 -7.02 0.63
C LEU A 96 3.39 -6.43 -0.42
N LEU A 97 3.01 -5.32 -1.06
CA LEU A 97 3.87 -4.60 -2.00
C LEU A 97 5.18 -4.17 -1.33
N ALA A 98 5.13 -3.54 -0.16
CA ALA A 98 6.33 -3.14 0.59
C ALA A 98 7.20 -4.35 0.97
N ALA A 99 6.59 -5.46 1.37
CA ALA A 99 7.31 -6.70 1.66
C ALA A 99 8.01 -7.29 0.42
N LEU A 100 7.42 -7.13 -0.78
CA LEU A 100 8.01 -7.56 -2.05
C LEU A 100 9.14 -6.62 -2.53
N ILE A 101 9.04 -5.33 -2.24
CA ILE A 101 10.10 -4.34 -2.50
C ILE A 101 11.33 -4.61 -1.61
N GLY A 102 11.10 -5.04 -0.37
CA GLY A 102 12.16 -5.39 0.58
C GLY A 102 13.02 -4.22 1.08
N PRO A 103 12.43 -3.09 1.52
CA PRO A 103 13.21 -1.98 2.08
C PRO A 103 13.79 -2.34 3.45
N ALA A 104 14.85 -1.65 3.88
CA ALA A 104 15.43 -1.87 5.21
C ALA A 104 14.45 -1.50 6.35
N ARG A 105 13.58 -0.51 6.11
CA ARG A 105 12.50 -0.10 7.02
C ARG A 105 11.23 0.22 6.25
N CYS A 106 10.08 -0.07 6.85
CA CYS A 106 8.77 0.30 6.30
C CYS A 106 7.95 1.03 7.36
N GLU A 107 7.42 2.21 7.03
CA GLU A 107 6.62 3.03 7.93
C GLU A 107 5.25 3.32 7.31
N LEU A 108 4.22 3.31 8.14
CA LEU A 108 2.89 3.75 7.77
C LEU A 108 2.68 5.18 8.25
N TRP A 109 2.47 6.13 7.34
CA TRP A 109 2.21 7.53 7.66
C TRP A 109 0.75 7.87 7.36
N LEU A 110 -0.08 8.00 8.37
CA LEU A 110 -1.51 8.34 8.21
C LEU A 110 -1.75 9.86 8.17
N ILE A 111 -2.90 10.27 7.63
CA ILE A 111 -3.40 11.66 7.72
C ILE A 111 -3.56 11.98 9.21
N GLY A 112 -2.70 12.85 9.76
CA GLY A 112 -2.63 13.15 11.20
C GLY A 112 -1.27 12.90 11.84
N GLY A 113 -0.27 12.41 11.09
CA GLY A 113 1.10 12.24 11.59
C GLY A 113 1.30 10.98 12.44
N ILE A 114 0.32 10.06 12.46
CA ILE A 114 0.50 8.75 13.08
C ILE A 114 1.48 7.95 12.22
N ILE A 115 2.60 7.58 12.83
CA ILE A 115 3.65 6.78 12.24
C ILE A 115 3.63 5.43 12.93
N ALA A 116 3.12 4.40 12.24
CA ALA A 116 3.16 3.04 12.75
C ALA A 116 4.28 2.28 12.02
N PRO A 117 5.23 1.66 12.74
CA PRO A 117 6.18 0.75 12.11
C PRO A 117 5.38 -0.39 11.46
N VAL A 118 5.66 -0.66 10.19
CA VAL A 118 5.16 -1.87 9.54
C VAL A 118 6.30 -2.87 9.68
N GLU A 119 6.06 -3.97 10.40
CA GLU A 119 7.07 -5.03 10.50
C GLU A 119 7.48 -5.45 9.09
N ALA A 120 8.70 -5.09 8.69
CA ALA A 120 9.34 -5.54 7.48
C ALA A 120 9.82 -6.99 7.64
N GLY A 121 9.00 -7.84 8.28
CA GLY A 121 9.32 -9.22 8.70
C GLY A 121 9.43 -10.22 7.55
N GLY A 122 9.64 -9.73 6.32
CA GLY A 122 9.74 -10.56 5.12
C GLY A 122 8.40 -10.98 4.54
N MET A 123 8.48 -11.55 3.34
CA MET A 123 7.34 -11.93 2.49
C MET A 123 6.45 -13.01 3.14
N VAL A 124 7.00 -13.87 4.00
CA VAL A 124 6.33 -15.03 4.58
C VAL A 124 5.22 -14.65 5.60
N PRO A 125 5.47 -13.83 6.63
CA PRO A 125 4.40 -13.43 7.56
C PRO A 125 3.32 -12.58 6.89
N ALA A 126 3.68 -11.67 5.98
CA ALA A 126 2.74 -10.84 5.25
C ALA A 126 1.84 -11.67 4.30
N ALA A 127 2.42 -12.64 3.58
CA ALA A 127 1.66 -13.54 2.73
C ALA A 127 0.78 -14.51 3.55
N LYS A 128 1.26 -15.00 4.70
CA LYS A 128 0.49 -15.86 5.59
C LYS A 128 -0.75 -15.12 6.13
N GLU A 129 -0.57 -13.90 6.62
CA GLU A 129 -1.70 -13.07 7.08
C GLU A 129 -2.66 -12.77 5.93
N TYR A 130 -2.14 -12.55 4.72
CA TYR A 130 -2.96 -12.35 3.52
C TYR A 130 -3.86 -13.55 3.22
N PHE A 131 -3.28 -14.74 3.13
CA PHE A 131 -4.05 -15.95 2.82
C PHE A 131 -5.04 -16.30 3.94
N LEU A 132 -4.67 -16.11 5.21
CA LEU A 132 -5.56 -16.34 6.35
C LEU A 132 -6.79 -15.44 6.30
N ARG A 133 -6.62 -14.13 6.14
CA ARG A 133 -7.74 -13.17 6.08
C ARG A 133 -8.60 -13.38 4.83
N TRP A 134 -7.98 -13.68 3.68
CA TRP A 134 -8.71 -14.01 2.45
C TRP A 134 -9.57 -15.26 2.61
N TRP A 135 -9.02 -16.32 3.23
CA TRP A 135 -9.74 -17.55 3.52
C TRP A 135 -10.89 -17.34 4.51
N GLN A 136 -10.67 -16.55 5.55
CA GLN A 136 -11.73 -16.15 6.50
C GLN A 136 -12.86 -15.40 5.79
N GLY A 137 -12.54 -14.41 4.95
CA GLY A 137 -13.56 -13.68 4.18
C GLY A 137 -14.36 -14.60 3.26
N ARG A 138 -13.70 -15.54 2.57
CA ARG A 138 -14.39 -16.56 1.75
C ARG A 138 -15.30 -17.44 2.59
N LYS A 139 -14.86 -17.90 3.77
CA LYS A 139 -15.70 -18.68 4.70
C LYS A 139 -16.93 -17.91 5.13
N THR A 140 -16.80 -16.62 5.46
CA THR A 140 -17.92 -15.77 5.87
C THR A 140 -18.94 -15.59 4.75
N VAL A 141 -18.48 -15.37 3.50
CA VAL A 141 -19.37 -15.28 2.33
C VAL A 141 -20.04 -16.62 2.08
N LEU A 142 -19.31 -17.73 2.15
CA LEU A 142 -19.87 -19.07 1.96
C LEU A 142 -20.90 -19.40 3.05
N SER A 143 -20.62 -19.05 4.31
CA SER A 143 -21.57 -19.24 5.41
C SER A 143 -22.80 -18.38 5.25
N ALA A 144 -22.65 -17.11 4.84
CA ALA A 144 -23.79 -16.23 4.57
C ALA A 144 -24.63 -16.74 3.39
N TRP A 145 -23.98 -17.22 2.33
CA TRP A 145 -24.65 -17.82 1.17
C TRP A 145 -25.38 -19.11 1.56
N CYS A 146 -24.74 -20.01 2.30
CA CYS A 146 -25.37 -21.21 2.83
C CYS A 146 -26.51 -20.86 3.79
N SER A 147 -26.36 -19.89 4.68
CA SER A 147 -27.45 -19.42 5.54
C SER A 147 -28.61 -18.87 4.71
N ALA A 148 -28.36 -18.06 3.67
CA ALA A 148 -29.40 -17.57 2.78
C ALA A 148 -30.08 -18.67 1.96
N HIS A 149 -29.35 -19.74 1.62
CA HIS A 149 -29.85 -20.83 0.77
C HIS A 149 -30.56 -21.94 1.56
N PHE A 150 -30.17 -22.17 2.82
CA PHE A 150 -30.72 -23.19 3.71
C PHE A 150 -31.70 -22.63 4.75
N GLN A 151 -31.57 -21.37 5.17
CA GLN A 151 -32.67 -20.67 5.82
C GLN A 151 -33.60 -20.16 4.72
N ARG A 152 -34.64 -20.95 4.43
CA ARG A 152 -35.89 -20.40 3.90
C ARG A 152 -36.27 -19.25 4.83
N VAL A 153 -35.96 -18.02 4.44
CA VAL A 153 -36.51 -16.83 5.07
C VAL A 153 -38.01 -16.98 4.86
N ARG A 154 -38.73 -17.42 5.90
CA ARG A 154 -40.20 -17.40 5.87
C ARG A 154 -40.56 -15.96 5.57
N PRO A 155 -41.30 -15.67 4.48
CA PRO A 155 -41.75 -14.32 4.23
C PRO A 155 -42.50 -13.86 5.48
N TYR A 156 -42.13 -12.68 5.96
CA TYR A 156 -42.76 -12.04 7.11
C TYR A 156 -44.25 -11.86 6.74
N SER A 157 -45.10 -12.82 7.10
CA SER A 157 -46.54 -12.70 6.92
C SER A 157 -46.98 -11.58 7.83
N GLN A 158 -47.43 -10.48 7.23
CA GLN A 158 -47.99 -9.34 7.94
C GLN A 158 -49.01 -9.84 8.96
N ARG A 159 -48.71 -9.68 10.25
CA ARG A 159 -49.71 -9.78 11.30
C ARG A 159 -50.51 -8.48 11.28
N LYS A 160 -51.77 -8.58 10.89
CA LYS A 160 -52.84 -7.72 11.41
C LYS A 160 -53.00 -7.96 12.90
#